data_AF-A0A6P4ZQM4-F1
#
_entry.id   AF-A0A6P4ZQM4-F1
#
_cell.length_a   1.000
_cell.length_b   1.000
_cell.length_c   1.000
_cell.angle_alpha   90.00
_cell.angle_beta   90.00
_cell.angle_gamma   90.00
#
_symmetry.space_group_name_H-M   'P 1'
#
loop_
_entity.id
_entity.type
_entity.pdbx_description
1 polymer ?
#
loop_
_entity_poly.entity_id
_entity_poly.type
_entity_poly.pdbx_seq_one_letter_code
_entity_poly.pdbx_strand_id
1 'polypeptide(L)'
;MVERSLSYLFVFFLPVIVVIQGSHHGGEEDYGNVSCPGTRPRRYDVTDFGDPRFFQGWADVTGQGAAHDYCRIVSPAPGLMYLSCALAGTAGESQYNYNSIGENGEWFDEGFPNTWYMKDEDGDGRDDFCRCVGIGTNTRVACMKAGEKGFYGSAAQGGDQKTFTAPNSPTDCRDRTVHPLFGAQN
;
A
#
# COMPACT_ATOMS: atom_id res chain seq x y z
N MET A 1 25.83 45.75 38.28
CA MET A 1 25.41 47.05 37.74
C MET A 1 26.17 47.25 36.43
N VAL A 2 25.59 46.81 35.31
CA VAL A 2 25.95 47.22 33.93
C VAL A 2 24.67 47.07 33.09
N GLU A 3 24.32 48.13 32.36
CA GLU A 3 23.03 48.39 31.70
C GLU A 3 22.70 47.47 30.52
N ARG A 4 21.41 47.21 30.29
CA ARG A 4 20.85 46.56 29.11
C ARG A 4 20.24 47.63 28.19
N SER A 5 20.71 47.73 26.95
CA SER A 5 20.06 48.51 25.91
C SER A 5 18.99 47.66 25.20
N LEU A 6 17.73 48.04 25.34
CA LEU A 6 16.56 47.43 24.66
C LEU A 6 16.17 48.31 23.48
N SER A 7 16.23 47.76 22.26
CA SER A 7 15.67 48.39 21.06
C SER A 7 14.35 47.69 20.71
N TYR A 8 13.22 48.37 20.93
CA TYR A 8 11.90 47.88 20.53
C TYR A 8 11.50 48.50 19.19
N LEU A 9 11.23 47.66 18.18
CA LEU A 9 10.48 48.05 16.99
C LEU A 9 9.06 47.52 17.14
N PHE A 10 8.13 48.39 17.54
CA PHE A 10 6.70 48.09 17.55
C PHE A 10 6.15 48.30 16.14
N VAL A 11 5.73 47.22 15.48
CA VAL A 11 4.85 47.29 14.32
C VAL A 11 3.52 46.64 14.71
N PHE A 12 2.51 47.48 14.88
CA PHE A 12 1.14 47.07 15.18
C PHE A 12 0.47 46.54 13.91
N PHE A 13 0.20 45.25 13.84
CA PHE A 13 -0.97 44.68 13.15
C PHE A 13 -1.31 43.34 13.82
N LEU A 14 -2.50 43.27 14.43
CA LEU A 14 -3.09 41.99 14.84
C LEU A 14 -3.33 41.15 13.58
N PRO A 15 -2.93 39.87 13.60
CA PRO A 15 -3.89 38.85 13.96
C PRO A 15 -3.34 37.87 14.99
N VAL A 16 -4.25 37.16 15.66
CA VAL A 16 -3.99 36.12 16.65
C VAL A 16 -2.87 35.19 16.19
N ILE A 17 -1.71 35.25 16.84
CA ILE A 17 -0.63 34.30 16.67
C ILE A 17 -0.92 33.12 17.59
N VAL A 18 -1.34 31.99 17.02
CA VAL A 18 -1.29 30.71 17.72
C VAL A 18 0.19 30.33 17.84
N VAL A 19 0.75 30.47 19.05
CA VAL A 19 2.09 29.97 19.35
C VAL A 19 1.97 28.47 19.57
N ILE A 20 2.22 27.67 18.53
CA ILE A 20 2.49 26.25 18.69
C ILE A 20 3.91 26.14 19.25
N GLN A 21 4.06 25.76 20.51
CA GLN A 21 5.38 25.45 21.08
C GLN A 21 5.91 24.17 20.43
N GLY A 22 6.61 24.32 19.30
CA GLY A 22 7.48 23.29 18.77
C GLY A 22 8.67 23.13 19.71
N SER A 23 8.67 22.05 20.51
CA SER A 23 9.77 21.72 21.41
C SER A 23 10.95 21.19 20.59
N HIS A 24 11.80 22.10 20.11
CA HIS A 24 13.07 21.75 19.48
C HIS A 24 14.11 21.46 20.59
N HIS A 25 14.17 20.20 21.02
CA HIS A 25 15.37 19.69 21.68
C HIS A 25 16.36 19.26 20.58
N GLY A 26 17.27 20.18 20.24
CA GLY A 26 18.43 19.87 19.41
C GLY A 26 19.43 19.05 20.22
N GLY A 27 19.64 17.82 19.78
CA GLY A 27 20.79 16.98 20.12
C GLY A 27 21.28 16.33 18.82
N GLU A 28 22.60 16.39 18.63
CA GLU A 28 23.48 15.66 17.70
C GLU A 28 22.85 14.86 16.54
N GLU A 29 23.33 15.13 15.33
CA GLU A 29 22.97 14.46 14.08
C GLU A 29 23.02 12.92 14.17
N ASP A 30 21.86 12.26 14.03
CA ASP A 30 21.76 10.89 13.52
C ASP A 30 20.81 10.91 12.32
N TYR A 31 21.37 10.84 11.10
CA TYR A 31 20.63 10.51 9.88
C TYR A 31 20.27 9.01 9.87
N GLY A 32 19.76 8.52 11.00
CA GLY A 32 19.51 7.13 11.31
C GLY A 32 18.13 7.00 11.90
N ASN A 33 17.18 6.64 11.03
CA ASN A 33 15.91 6.04 11.41
C ASN A 33 14.92 6.97 12.15
N VAL A 34 14.26 7.86 11.40
CA VAL A 34 12.91 8.32 11.75
C VAL A 34 11.99 7.10 11.64
N SER A 35 11.95 6.25 12.67
CA SER A 35 10.92 5.23 12.77
C SER A 35 9.65 5.92 13.28
N CYS A 36 8.59 5.88 12.47
CA CYS A 36 7.27 6.22 12.98
C CYS A 36 6.95 5.22 14.11
N PRO A 37 6.63 5.69 15.33
CA PRO A 37 6.33 4.78 16.43
C PRO A 37 5.16 3.87 16.03
N GLY A 38 5.40 2.56 16.00
CA GLY A 38 4.37 1.57 15.66
C GLY A 38 4.51 0.92 14.28
N THR A 39 5.43 1.38 13.43
CA THR A 39 5.68 0.72 12.13
C THR A 39 6.50 -0.55 12.31
N ARG A 40 5.98 -1.68 11.82
CA ARG A 40 6.66 -2.98 11.88
C ARG A 40 7.72 -3.06 10.77
N PRO A 41 8.88 -3.69 11.01
CA PRO A 41 9.93 -3.77 10.00
C PRO A 41 9.58 -4.75 8.87
N ARG A 42 10.12 -4.50 7.67
CA ARG A 42 10.08 -5.43 6.54
C ARG A 42 10.64 -6.81 6.91
N ARG A 43 10.07 -7.84 6.31
CA ARG A 43 10.60 -9.21 6.36
C ARG A 43 11.63 -9.44 5.27
N TYR A 44 12.81 -9.92 5.65
CA TYR A 44 13.89 -10.28 4.72
C TYR A 44 14.11 -11.80 4.64
N ASP A 45 13.33 -12.58 5.37
CA ASP A 45 13.33 -14.05 5.38
C ASP A 45 12.36 -14.65 4.35
N VAL A 46 11.77 -13.82 3.49
CA VAL A 46 10.92 -14.26 2.36
C VAL A 46 11.80 -14.98 1.33
N THR A 47 11.40 -16.19 0.97
CA THR A 47 12.13 -17.06 0.03
C THR A 47 11.39 -17.31 -1.27
N ASP A 48 10.07 -17.18 -1.26
CA ASP A 48 9.25 -17.17 -2.46
C ASP A 48 9.07 -15.71 -2.89
N PHE A 49 9.65 -15.31 -4.01
CA PHE A 49 9.52 -13.94 -4.52
C PHE A 49 8.31 -13.74 -5.45
N GLY A 50 7.56 -14.80 -5.75
CA GLY A 50 6.52 -14.83 -6.76
C GLY A 50 7.09 -15.07 -8.17
N ASP A 51 6.19 -15.20 -9.14
CA ASP A 51 6.57 -15.35 -10.54
C ASP A 51 6.88 -13.97 -11.17
N PRO A 52 8.08 -13.74 -11.75
CA PRO A 52 8.50 -12.44 -12.28
C PRO A 52 7.69 -11.92 -13.45
N ARG A 53 6.79 -12.74 -14.02
CA ARG A 53 5.86 -12.32 -15.08
C ARG A 53 4.63 -11.60 -14.53
N PHE A 54 4.42 -11.62 -13.21
CA PHE A 54 3.26 -11.07 -12.53
C PHE A 54 3.67 -10.02 -11.50
N PHE A 55 2.68 -9.43 -10.80
CA PHE A 55 2.94 -8.42 -9.79
C PHE A 55 3.83 -8.93 -8.65
N GLN A 56 4.80 -8.09 -8.29
CA GLN A 56 5.64 -8.19 -7.10
C GLN A 56 5.92 -6.78 -6.59
N GLY A 57 5.77 -6.55 -5.30
CA GLY A 57 5.97 -5.23 -4.75
C GLY A 57 5.80 -5.16 -3.24
N TRP A 58 6.32 -4.08 -2.68
CA TRP A 58 6.04 -3.72 -1.29
C TRP A 58 4.78 -2.87 -1.25
N ALA A 59 3.87 -3.19 -0.33
CA ALA A 59 2.62 -2.48 -0.11
C ALA A 59 2.34 -2.37 1.39
N ASP A 60 1.40 -1.52 1.77
CA ASP A 60 0.89 -1.39 3.14
C ASP A 60 -0.50 -2.02 3.26
N VAL A 61 -0.58 -3.35 3.22
CA VAL A 61 -1.88 -4.04 3.37
C VAL A 61 -2.33 -4.10 4.83
N THR A 62 -1.43 -3.79 5.77
CA THR A 62 -1.70 -3.79 7.20
C THR A 62 -2.23 -2.46 7.72
N GLY A 63 -2.08 -1.37 6.95
CA GLY A 63 -2.48 -0.02 7.31
C GLY A 63 -1.59 0.61 8.39
N GLN A 64 -0.30 0.31 8.37
CA GLN A 64 0.68 0.82 9.35
C GLN A 64 1.32 2.16 8.93
N GLY A 65 0.92 2.71 7.79
CA GLY A 65 1.47 3.92 7.17
C GLY A 65 2.80 3.70 6.43
N ALA A 66 3.19 2.46 6.14
CA ALA A 66 4.43 2.15 5.45
C ALA A 66 4.34 0.86 4.61
N ALA A 67 4.83 0.93 3.37
CA ALA A 67 4.88 -0.19 2.43
C ALA A 67 5.95 -1.21 2.83
N HIS A 68 5.67 -1.99 3.88
CA HIS A 68 6.57 -2.96 4.48
C HIS A 68 6.07 -4.41 4.35
N ASP A 69 4.90 -4.64 3.77
CA ASP A 69 4.37 -5.97 3.48
C ASP A 69 4.79 -6.37 2.05
N TYR A 70 5.44 -7.52 1.88
CA TYR A 70 5.90 -7.96 0.56
C TYR A 70 4.83 -8.78 -0.14
N CYS A 71 4.15 -8.18 -1.11
CA CYS A 71 3.04 -8.75 -1.86
C CYS A 71 3.49 -9.25 -3.24
N ARG A 72 3.01 -10.43 -3.62
CA ARG A 72 3.35 -11.07 -4.89
C ARG A 72 2.26 -12.03 -5.35
N ILE A 73 2.18 -12.26 -6.66
CA ILE A 73 1.40 -13.36 -7.20
C ILE A 73 2.21 -14.66 -7.08
N VAL A 74 1.61 -15.63 -6.38
CA VAL A 74 2.16 -16.97 -6.16
C VAL A 74 1.44 -17.94 -7.09
N SER A 75 2.18 -18.84 -7.74
CA SER A 75 1.63 -19.84 -8.66
C SER A 75 2.14 -21.25 -8.30
N PRO A 76 1.57 -21.92 -7.28
CA PRO A 76 2.09 -23.20 -6.80
C PRO A 76 1.96 -24.35 -7.80
N ALA A 77 1.04 -24.24 -8.77
CA ALA A 77 0.84 -25.22 -9.83
C ALA A 77 0.31 -24.53 -11.10
N PRO A 78 0.43 -25.16 -12.28
CA PRO A 78 -0.17 -24.62 -13.50
C PRO A 78 -1.67 -24.38 -13.33
N GLY A 79 -2.09 -23.14 -13.59
CA GLY A 79 -3.49 -22.75 -13.44
C GLY A 79 -3.96 -22.60 -11.99
N LEU A 80 -3.06 -22.55 -11.01
CA LEU A 80 -3.40 -22.09 -9.66
C LEU A 80 -2.55 -20.89 -9.36
N MET A 81 -3.18 -19.74 -9.15
CA MET A 81 -2.51 -18.52 -8.74
C MET A 81 -3.33 -17.77 -7.70
N TYR A 82 -2.66 -16.98 -6.88
CA TYR A 82 -3.29 -16.09 -5.90
C TYR A 82 -2.31 -14.99 -5.52
N LEU A 83 -2.85 -13.86 -5.07
CA LEU A 83 -2.07 -12.81 -4.44
C LEU A 83 -1.78 -13.18 -2.99
N SER A 84 -0.54 -13.00 -2.56
CA SER A 84 -0.19 -13.15 -1.16
C SER A 84 0.88 -12.17 -0.72
N CYS A 85 0.76 -11.71 0.52
CA CYS A 85 1.70 -10.83 1.19
C CYS A 85 2.34 -11.53 2.38
N ALA A 86 3.66 -11.35 2.53
CA ALA A 86 4.35 -11.64 3.78
C ALA A 86 4.31 -10.39 4.65
N LEU A 87 3.57 -10.45 5.76
CA LEU A 87 3.31 -9.28 6.61
C LEU A 87 4.56 -8.80 7.36
N ALA A 88 4.71 -7.49 7.51
CA ALA A 88 5.76 -6.85 8.27
C ALA A 88 5.73 -7.28 9.74
N GLY A 89 6.90 -7.50 10.34
CA GLY A 89 7.04 -7.92 11.73
C GLY A 89 6.66 -9.37 12.04
N THR A 90 6.30 -10.19 11.05
CA THR A 90 5.95 -11.61 11.26
C THR A 90 7.07 -12.57 10.83
N ALA A 91 8.34 -12.17 10.99
CA ALA A 91 9.49 -13.00 10.63
C ALA A 91 9.44 -14.35 11.35
N GLY A 92 9.77 -15.44 10.64
CA GLY A 92 9.63 -16.81 11.14
C GLY A 92 8.21 -17.41 11.03
N GLU A 93 7.18 -16.61 10.71
CA GLU A 93 5.86 -17.13 10.34
C GLU A 93 5.78 -17.46 8.84
N SER A 94 4.67 -18.09 8.43
CA SER A 94 4.38 -18.32 7.01
C SER A 94 4.50 -17.02 6.20
N GLN A 95 5.18 -17.08 5.05
CA GLN A 95 5.26 -15.98 4.07
C GLN A 95 4.00 -15.84 3.19
N TYR A 96 2.95 -16.60 3.52
CA TYR A 96 1.64 -16.61 2.86
C TYR A 96 0.49 -16.21 3.82
N ASN A 97 0.82 -15.53 4.91
CA ASN A 97 -0.08 -15.25 6.03
C ASN A 97 -1.17 -14.20 5.74
N TYR A 98 -1.11 -13.55 4.57
CA TYR A 98 -2.16 -12.69 4.05
C TYR A 98 -2.35 -13.00 2.57
N ASN A 99 -3.53 -13.48 2.14
CA ASN A 99 -3.71 -13.99 0.79
C ASN A 99 -5.14 -13.81 0.24
N SER A 100 -5.29 -14.11 -1.06
CA SER A 100 -6.54 -14.02 -1.81
C SER A 100 -7.15 -15.40 -2.16
N ILE A 101 -6.78 -16.48 -1.46
CA ILE A 101 -7.29 -17.83 -1.77
C ILE A 101 -8.76 -17.91 -1.34
N GLY A 102 -9.69 -18.14 -2.27
CA GLY A 102 -11.14 -18.23 -1.98
C GLY A 102 -11.57 -19.54 -1.31
N GLU A 103 -12.76 -19.54 -0.67
CA GLU A 103 -13.29 -20.67 0.13
C GLU A 103 -13.42 -21.99 -0.65
N ASN A 104 -13.72 -21.91 -1.94
CA ASN A 104 -13.98 -23.07 -2.80
C ASN A 104 -12.97 -23.21 -3.95
N GLY A 105 -11.77 -22.62 -3.80
CA GLY A 105 -10.81 -22.55 -4.90
C GLY A 105 -11.30 -21.67 -6.05
N GLU A 106 -12.05 -20.62 -5.74
CA GLU A 106 -12.41 -19.61 -6.73
C GLU A 106 -11.16 -19.11 -7.45
N TRP A 107 -11.28 -18.96 -8.77
CA TRP A 107 -10.16 -18.53 -9.60
C TRP A 107 -9.74 -17.11 -9.23
N PHE A 108 -8.48 -16.91 -8.88
CA PHE A 108 -7.90 -15.58 -8.80
C PHE A 108 -7.79 -15.01 -10.22
N ASP A 109 -8.60 -14.00 -10.52
CA ASP A 109 -8.47 -13.24 -11.75
C ASP A 109 -7.30 -12.29 -11.54
N GLU A 110 -6.17 -12.53 -12.19
CA GLU A 110 -5.01 -11.65 -12.14
C GLU A 110 -5.19 -10.40 -12.98
N GLY A 111 -6.12 -10.38 -13.94
CA GLY A 111 -6.28 -9.29 -14.90
C GLY A 111 -5.24 -9.27 -16.02
N PHE A 112 -5.26 -8.20 -16.83
CA PHE A 112 -4.37 -8.08 -17.99
C PHE A 112 -2.91 -7.83 -17.59
N PRO A 113 -1.94 -8.38 -18.34
CA PRO A 113 -0.53 -8.16 -18.08
C PRO A 113 -0.12 -6.69 -18.02
N ASN A 114 0.80 -6.36 -17.10
CA ASN A 114 1.36 -5.01 -16.91
C ASN A 114 0.36 -3.93 -16.45
N THR A 115 -0.81 -4.34 -15.94
CA THR A 115 -1.86 -3.44 -15.44
C THR A 115 -2.02 -3.47 -13.92
N TRP A 116 -1.14 -4.19 -13.23
CA TRP A 116 -1.20 -4.42 -11.80
C TRP A 116 -0.52 -3.32 -11.00
N TYR A 117 -1.19 -2.88 -9.95
CA TYR A 117 -0.59 -1.97 -8.97
C TYR A 117 -1.22 -2.18 -7.59
N MET A 118 -0.53 -1.71 -6.56
CA MET A 118 -1.06 -1.62 -5.21
C MET A 118 -0.92 -0.19 -4.68
N LYS A 119 -2.04 0.38 -4.25
CA LYS A 119 -2.15 1.63 -3.50
C LYS A 119 -3.50 1.67 -2.80
N ASP A 120 -3.62 2.50 -1.77
CA ASP A 120 -4.91 2.82 -1.15
C ASP A 120 -5.80 3.59 -2.16
N GLU A 121 -6.76 2.89 -2.79
CA GLU A 121 -7.62 3.46 -3.83
C GLU A 121 -8.95 3.97 -3.26
N ASP A 122 -9.41 3.40 -2.13
CA ASP A 122 -10.66 3.79 -1.48
C ASP A 122 -10.49 4.63 -0.20
N GLY A 123 -9.25 4.89 0.21
CA GLY A 123 -8.92 5.81 1.31
C GLY A 123 -9.10 5.21 2.69
N ASP A 124 -9.09 3.89 2.83
CA ASP A 124 -9.23 3.21 4.12
C ASP A 124 -7.91 3.04 4.89
N GLY A 125 -6.81 3.46 4.29
CA GLY A 125 -5.47 3.38 4.84
C GLY A 125 -4.73 2.07 4.52
N ARG A 126 -5.29 1.17 3.71
CA ARG A 126 -4.63 -0.07 3.26
C ARG A 126 -4.47 -0.08 1.75
N ASP A 127 -3.32 -0.56 1.28
CA ASP A 127 -3.09 -0.68 -0.15
C ASP A 127 -3.90 -1.82 -0.79
N ASP A 128 -4.73 -1.48 -1.77
CA ASP A 128 -5.58 -2.42 -2.50
C ASP A 128 -4.88 -2.98 -3.74
N PHE A 129 -5.19 -4.22 -4.13
CA PHE A 129 -4.67 -4.79 -5.37
C PHE A 129 -5.58 -4.50 -6.56
N CYS A 130 -5.13 -3.61 -7.43
CA CYS A 130 -5.87 -3.16 -8.59
C CYS A 130 -5.26 -3.70 -9.88
N ARG A 131 -6.15 -4.06 -10.82
CA ARG A 131 -5.76 -4.60 -12.13
C ARG A 131 -6.81 -4.28 -13.18
N CYS A 132 -6.40 -4.22 -14.43
CA CYS A 132 -7.34 -4.13 -15.53
C CYS A 132 -8.01 -5.48 -15.77
N VAL A 133 -9.34 -5.51 -15.84
CA VAL A 133 -10.16 -6.70 -16.13
C VAL A 133 -11.20 -6.36 -17.20
N GLY A 134 -11.82 -7.40 -17.78
CA GLY A 134 -12.89 -7.25 -18.76
C GLY A 134 -12.68 -8.07 -20.02
N ILE A 135 -13.48 -7.79 -21.05
CA ILE A 135 -13.49 -8.54 -22.32
C ILE A 135 -13.50 -7.54 -23.48
N GLY A 136 -12.64 -7.76 -24.48
CA GLY A 136 -12.56 -6.90 -25.66
C GLY A 136 -12.12 -5.49 -25.29
N THR A 137 -12.88 -4.48 -25.73
CA THR A 137 -12.68 -3.06 -25.42
C THR A 137 -13.45 -2.61 -24.17
N ASN A 138 -14.25 -3.50 -23.55
CA ASN A 138 -14.99 -3.20 -22.33
C ASN A 138 -14.12 -3.55 -21.14
N THR A 139 -13.14 -2.70 -20.88
CA THR A 139 -12.16 -2.90 -19.80
C THR A 139 -12.32 -1.86 -18.71
N ARG A 140 -12.00 -2.27 -17.48
CA ARG A 140 -11.97 -1.39 -16.32
C ARG A 140 -10.91 -1.84 -15.33
N VAL A 141 -10.44 -0.92 -14.50
CA VAL A 141 -9.59 -1.23 -13.37
C VAL A 141 -10.48 -1.66 -12.19
N ALA A 142 -10.39 -2.94 -11.85
CA ALA A 142 -11.04 -3.51 -10.69
C ALA A 142 -10.03 -3.66 -9.55
N CYS A 143 -10.43 -3.22 -8.35
CA CYS A 143 -9.62 -3.30 -7.16
C CYS A 143 -10.15 -4.39 -6.22
N MET A 144 -9.23 -5.20 -5.74
CA MET A 144 -9.41 -6.19 -4.68
C MET A 144 -9.04 -5.54 -3.37
N LYS A 145 -10.05 -5.31 -2.53
CA LYS A 145 -9.85 -4.57 -1.29
C LYS A 145 -8.96 -5.34 -0.32
N ALA A 146 -8.02 -4.67 0.34
CA ALA A 146 -7.28 -5.22 1.47
C ALA A 146 -8.17 -5.20 2.73
N GLY A 147 -8.47 -6.38 3.28
CA GLY A 147 -9.25 -6.54 4.51
C GLY A 147 -8.39 -6.75 5.76
N GLU A 148 -9.03 -6.95 6.90
CA GLU A 148 -8.31 -7.18 8.16
C GLU A 148 -7.67 -8.58 8.24
N LYS A 149 -8.26 -9.58 7.56
CA LYS A 149 -7.84 -10.99 7.63
C LYS A 149 -7.18 -11.50 6.36
N GLY A 150 -7.21 -10.71 5.29
CA GLY A 150 -6.80 -11.09 3.95
C GLY A 150 -7.46 -10.19 2.92
N PHE A 151 -7.26 -10.50 1.64
CA PHE A 151 -7.95 -9.78 0.58
C PHE A 151 -9.43 -10.22 0.50
N TYR A 152 -10.31 -9.30 0.13
CA TYR A 152 -11.69 -9.65 -0.19
C TYR A 152 -11.75 -10.67 -1.35
N GLY A 153 -12.67 -11.62 -1.27
CA GLY A 153 -12.72 -12.81 -2.12
C GLY A 153 -11.91 -14.00 -1.58
N SER A 154 -11.10 -13.81 -0.54
CA SER A 154 -10.44 -14.91 0.16
C SER A 154 -11.38 -15.66 1.10
N ALA A 155 -10.99 -16.87 1.50
CA ALA A 155 -11.66 -17.64 2.53
C ALA A 155 -11.59 -17.00 3.92
N ALA A 156 -10.51 -16.27 4.20
CA ALA A 156 -10.32 -15.62 5.49
C ALA A 156 -11.18 -14.35 5.63
N GLN A 157 -11.38 -13.62 4.53
CA GLN A 157 -12.08 -12.33 4.53
C GLN A 157 -13.53 -12.42 4.04
N GLY A 158 -13.82 -13.35 3.12
CA GLY A 158 -15.08 -13.43 2.37
C GLY A 158 -15.23 -12.33 1.31
N GLY A 159 -16.39 -12.28 0.67
CA GLY A 159 -16.75 -11.26 -0.32
C GLY A 159 -16.28 -11.57 -1.75
N ASP A 160 -16.07 -10.52 -2.55
CA ASP A 160 -15.68 -10.63 -3.97
C ASP A 160 -14.32 -9.96 -4.21
N GLN A 161 -13.50 -10.58 -5.07
CA GLN A 161 -12.15 -10.15 -5.43
C GLN A 161 -12.09 -8.91 -6.35
N LYS A 162 -13.23 -8.49 -6.91
CA LYS A 162 -13.46 -7.26 -7.68
C LYS A 162 -14.36 -6.33 -6.86
N THR A 163 -13.91 -6.04 -5.65
CA THR A 163 -14.67 -5.34 -4.62
C THR A 163 -15.22 -3.99 -5.11
N PHE A 164 -14.42 -3.24 -5.86
CA PHE A 164 -14.85 -1.97 -6.47
C PHE A 164 -14.13 -1.66 -7.78
N THR A 165 -14.57 -0.61 -8.48
CA THR A 165 -13.90 -0.06 -9.67
C THR A 165 -13.12 1.17 -9.26
N ALA A 166 -11.87 1.31 -9.72
CA ALA A 166 -11.06 2.48 -9.40
C ALA A 166 -11.75 3.79 -9.86
N PRO A 167 -11.75 4.87 -9.06
CA PRO A 167 -12.52 6.09 -9.32
C PRO A 167 -12.27 6.76 -10.68
N ASN A 168 -11.12 6.53 -11.31
CA ASN A 168 -10.77 7.05 -12.64
C ASN A 168 -10.37 5.93 -13.62
N SER A 169 -11.00 4.77 -13.51
CA SER A 169 -10.73 3.63 -14.38
C SER A 169 -10.84 4.01 -15.87
N PRO A 170 -9.74 3.95 -16.65
CA PRO A 170 -9.83 4.15 -18.09
C PRO A 170 -10.57 2.98 -18.76
N THR A 171 -11.32 3.27 -19.82
CA THR A 171 -12.07 2.27 -20.59
C THR A 171 -11.18 1.37 -21.44
N ASP A 172 -9.93 1.79 -21.66
CA ASP A 172 -8.87 1.12 -22.44
C ASP A 172 -7.68 0.72 -21.55
N CYS A 173 -7.92 0.36 -20.27
CA CYS A 173 -6.85 0.04 -19.32
C CYS A 173 -5.94 -1.12 -19.77
N ARG A 174 -6.39 -1.97 -20.70
CA ARG A 174 -5.66 -3.14 -21.18
C ARG A 174 -4.37 -2.78 -21.91
N ASP A 175 -4.36 -1.67 -22.62
CA ASP A 175 -3.23 -1.26 -23.45
C ASP A 175 -2.30 -0.28 -22.72
N ARG A 176 -2.54 -0.07 -21.41
CA ARG A 176 -1.79 0.85 -20.57
C ARG A 176 -0.85 0.07 -19.66
N THR A 177 0.43 0.41 -19.68
CA THR A 177 1.37 0.00 -18.62
C THR A 177 1.21 0.93 -17.43
N VAL A 178 1.11 0.36 -16.23
CA VAL A 178 0.96 1.12 -14.98
C VAL A 178 2.22 1.02 -14.13
N HIS A 179 2.43 2.02 -13.27
CA HIS A 179 3.45 1.94 -12.25
C HIS A 179 2.96 1.10 -11.06
N PRO A 180 3.72 0.10 -10.58
CA PRO A 180 3.25 -0.83 -9.53
C PRO A 180 2.80 -0.17 -8.21
N LEU A 181 3.31 1.03 -7.91
CA LEU A 181 2.97 1.77 -6.67
C LEU A 181 1.99 2.94 -6.87
N PHE A 182 1.83 3.42 -8.11
CA PHE A 182 1.05 4.64 -8.36
C PHE A 182 -0.13 4.41 -9.30
N GLY A 183 -0.20 3.25 -9.95
CA GLY A 183 -1.16 2.97 -11.00
C GLY A 183 -0.82 3.68 -12.31
N ALA A 184 -1.85 3.94 -13.12
CA ALA A 184 -1.69 4.67 -14.37
C ALA A 184 -1.26 6.12 -14.10
N GLN A 185 -0.27 6.60 -14.86
CA GLN A 185 0.06 8.02 -14.90
C GLN A 185 -1.10 8.74 -15.61
N ASN A 186 -1.70 9.73 -14.96
CA ASN A 186 -2.75 10.58 -15.55
C ASN A 186 -2.17 11.52 -16.61
#